data_AF-A0A0U5GCR7-F1
#
_entry.id   AF-A0A0U5GCR7-F1
#
_cell.length_a   1.000
_cell.length_b   1.000
_cell.length_c   1.000
_cell.angle_alpha   90.00
_cell.angle_beta   90.00
_cell.angle_gamma   90.00
#
_symmetry.space_group_name_H-M   'P 1'
#
loop_
_entity.id
_entity.type
_entity.pdbx_description
1 polymer ?
#
loop_
_entity_poly.entity_id
_entity_poly.type
_entity_poly.pdbx_seq_one_letter_code
_entity_poly.pdbx_strand_id
1 'polypeptide(L)'
;MNLNHPSLDPLVRERMLMSARTSRQRQFEVILVARQERALEEARAREAGRPLRDPLVSQMGAGGRYEDLPLANPSDLSFIQDPPSFIEVPSCLGEFESSCRWGTPLTVERIVSSKSPTPTPAFLHHGLCLALKAGNVEVARYLLATGAPIVRRTPDNILLASVDRQIPLFEVLFAHGWTPNSPAEHGAVLLPSVLTNHALLRWFLAHGANPNLGKQQEYRYGGPRTDSCSVLEAAARQGDVEAARLVLDAGAVIENGFPLHAAAAALPSGANPHVGRVTPSKEFDISRIPVMALLVERGADVNRLQGPQTGNMVPGYAIVQAVMAGAVERVRWLLDHGADPTIRGPWGSALEYASKMGSEEMRTVIQDGIDAKNWIPG
;
A
#
# COMPACT_ATOMS: atom_id res chain seq x y z
N MET A 1 -38.78 34.16 1.40
CA MET A 1 -39.84 33.70 2.31
C MET A 1 -39.20 32.85 3.38
N ASN A 2 -39.46 33.20 4.63
CA ASN A 2 -39.07 32.50 5.85
C ASN A 2 -39.36 31.00 5.79
N LEU A 3 -38.38 30.17 6.20
CA LEU A 3 -38.64 29.00 7.03
C LEU A 3 -37.47 28.85 8.02
N ASN A 4 -37.68 29.40 9.22
CA ASN A 4 -36.99 29.02 10.45
C ASN A 4 -37.01 27.49 10.56
N HIS A 5 -35.83 26.84 10.59
CA HIS A 5 -35.68 25.45 11.01
C HIS A 5 -34.84 25.43 12.29
N PRO A 6 -35.22 24.64 13.31
CA PRO A 6 -34.75 24.85 14.67
C PRO A 6 -33.28 24.43 14.77
N SER A 7 -32.45 25.33 15.30
CA SER A 7 -31.16 24.97 15.88
C SER A 7 -31.37 23.79 16.83
N LEU A 8 -30.77 22.64 16.53
CA LEU A 8 -30.74 21.51 17.45
C LEU A 8 -30.29 22.02 18.83
N ASP A 9 -31.11 21.72 19.85
CA ASP A 9 -30.89 22.10 21.24
C ASP A 9 -29.43 21.84 21.63
N PRO A 10 -28.69 22.84 22.15
CA PRO A 10 -27.32 22.69 22.64
C PRO A 10 -27.12 21.46 23.54
N LEU A 11 -28.12 21.10 24.35
CA LEU A 11 -28.10 19.90 25.20
C LEU A 11 -28.15 18.59 24.40
N VAL A 12 -28.87 18.55 23.29
CA VAL A 12 -28.93 17.38 22.39
C VAL A 12 -27.61 17.24 21.64
N ARG A 13 -27.02 18.36 21.20
CA ARG A 13 -25.70 18.41 20.57
C ARG A 13 -24.60 17.91 21.52
N GLU A 14 -24.61 18.36 22.77
CA GLU A 14 -23.64 17.95 23.79
C GLU A 14 -23.77 16.47 24.16
N ARG A 15 -25.01 15.95 24.28
CA ARG A 15 -25.26 14.52 24.53
C ARG A 15 -24.79 13.62 23.39
N MET A 16 -25.00 14.03 22.13
CA MET A 16 -24.50 13.29 20.97
C MET A 16 -22.96 13.30 20.91
N LEU A 17 -22.32 14.42 21.24
CA LEU A 17 -20.87 14.55 21.29
C LEU A 17 -20.25 13.70 22.41
N MET A 18 -20.85 13.71 23.62
CA MET A 18 -20.42 12.85 24.72
C MET A 18 -20.60 11.37 24.37
N SER A 19 -21.69 11.01 23.69
CA SER A 19 -21.90 9.65 23.20
C SER A 19 -20.85 9.24 22.16
N ALA A 20 -20.49 10.12 21.22
CA ALA A 20 -19.46 9.87 20.21
C ALA A 20 -18.04 9.78 20.81
N ARG A 21 -17.69 10.67 21.74
CA ARG A 21 -16.42 10.64 22.50
C ARG A 21 -16.30 9.37 23.34
N THR A 22 -17.36 9.03 24.09
CA THR A 22 -17.39 7.85 24.95
C THR A 22 -17.38 6.56 24.13
N SER A 23 -18.10 6.51 23.00
CA SER A 23 -18.07 5.36 22.10
C SER A 23 -16.71 5.18 21.44
N ARG A 24 -16.05 6.27 21.04
CA ARG A 24 -14.70 6.25 20.45
C ARG A 24 -13.63 5.87 21.47
N GLN A 25 -13.71 6.40 22.70
CA GLN A 25 -12.79 6.06 23.78
C GLN A 25 -12.96 4.61 24.22
N ARG A 26 -14.21 4.14 24.36
CA ARG A 26 -14.50 2.72 24.62
C ARG A 26 -14.03 1.83 23.49
N GLN A 27 -14.21 2.21 22.22
CA GLN A 27 -13.66 1.45 21.10
C GLN A 27 -12.13 1.40 21.15
N PHE A 28 -11.47 2.51 21.48
CA PHE A 28 -10.02 2.55 21.58
C PHE A 28 -9.49 1.71 22.75
N GLU A 29 -10.14 1.79 23.92
CA GLU A 29 -9.82 0.96 25.10
C GLU A 29 -10.10 -0.52 24.84
N VAL A 30 -11.23 -0.86 24.21
CA VAL A 30 -11.55 -2.24 23.80
C VAL A 30 -10.50 -2.76 22.81
N ILE A 31 -10.05 -1.93 21.86
CA ILE A 31 -8.97 -2.30 20.94
C ILE A 31 -7.65 -2.48 21.68
N LEU A 32 -7.35 -1.65 22.68
CA LEU A 32 -6.12 -1.75 23.46
C LEU A 32 -6.10 -3.01 24.34
N VAL A 33 -7.22 -3.32 24.99
CA VAL A 33 -7.41 -4.53 25.81
C VAL A 33 -7.37 -5.78 24.92
N ALA A 34 -8.10 -5.80 23.80
CA ALA A 34 -8.06 -6.90 22.84
C ALA A 34 -6.64 -7.11 22.28
N ARG A 35 -5.85 -6.05 22.11
CA ARG A 35 -4.43 -6.15 21.72
C ARG A 35 -3.57 -6.78 22.80
N GLN A 36 -3.76 -6.40 24.07
CA GLN A 36 -3.01 -6.96 25.18
C GLN A 36 -3.37 -8.44 25.39
N GLU A 37 -4.65 -8.77 25.33
CA GLU A 37 -5.14 -10.15 25.45
C GLU A 37 -4.64 -11.02 24.30
N ARG A 38 -4.71 -10.53 23.04
CA ARG A 38 -4.23 -11.29 21.88
C ARG A 38 -2.70 -11.39 21.84
N ALA A 39 -1.95 -10.37 22.25
CA ALA A 39 -0.49 -10.48 22.40
C ALA A 39 -0.11 -11.54 23.45
N LEU A 40 -0.90 -11.66 24.52
CA LEU A 40 -0.74 -12.71 25.53
C LEU A 40 -1.09 -14.09 24.95
N GLU A 41 -2.16 -14.20 24.17
CA GLU A 41 -2.56 -15.45 23.50
C GLU A 41 -1.56 -15.87 22.42
N GLU A 42 -1.02 -14.95 21.64
CA GLU A 42 0.02 -15.20 20.65
C GLU A 42 1.34 -15.63 21.32
N ALA A 43 1.71 -15.02 22.44
CA ALA A 43 2.85 -15.45 23.24
C ALA A 43 2.65 -16.89 23.75
N ARG A 44 1.47 -17.20 24.30
CA ARG A 44 1.10 -18.54 24.76
C ARG A 44 1.01 -19.57 23.63
N ALA A 45 0.51 -19.17 22.46
CA ALA A 45 0.40 -20.04 21.29
C ALA A 45 1.77 -20.35 20.67
N ARG A 46 2.70 -19.38 20.70
CA ARG A 46 4.11 -19.58 20.32
C ARG A 46 4.82 -20.52 21.29
N GLU A 47 4.58 -20.40 22.58
CA GLU A 47 5.09 -21.36 23.58
C GLU A 47 4.48 -22.76 23.42
N ALA A 48 3.22 -22.85 22.98
CA ALA A 48 2.48 -24.11 22.84
C ALA A 48 2.56 -24.77 21.45
N GLY A 49 3.22 -24.14 20.46
CA GLY A 49 3.40 -24.70 19.11
C GLY A 49 2.11 -24.94 18.30
N ARG A 50 1.05 -24.14 18.51
CA ARG A 50 -0.25 -24.32 17.81
C ARG A 50 -0.56 -23.17 16.85
N PRO A 51 -1.09 -23.44 15.63
CA PRO A 51 -1.56 -22.38 14.72
C PRO A 51 -2.92 -21.83 15.18
N LEU A 52 -3.08 -20.51 15.14
CA LEU A 52 -4.32 -19.79 15.50
C LEU A 52 -5.34 -19.85 14.34
N ARG A 53 -6.64 -19.96 14.66
CA ARG A 53 -7.77 -19.90 13.71
C ARG A 53 -8.48 -18.53 13.80
N ASP A 54 -8.81 -17.96 12.64
CA ASP A 54 -9.52 -16.67 12.51
C ASP A 54 -11.05 -16.78 12.65
N PRO A 55 -11.70 -15.85 13.37
CA PRO A 55 -13.10 -15.53 13.15
C PRO A 55 -13.26 -14.33 12.19
N LEU A 56 -14.09 -14.52 11.17
CA LEU A 56 -14.62 -13.52 10.26
C LEU A 56 -15.25 -12.35 11.02
N VAL A 57 -14.77 -11.12 10.80
CA VAL A 57 -15.50 -9.89 11.15
C VAL A 57 -15.90 -9.16 9.88
N SER A 58 -17.22 -9.11 9.70
CA SER A 58 -17.93 -8.50 8.59
C SER A 58 -17.85 -6.97 8.62
N GLN A 59 -17.71 -6.38 7.42
CA GLN A 59 -18.10 -5.03 6.99
C GLN A 59 -18.20 -3.93 8.07
N MET A 60 -17.19 -3.06 8.12
CA MET A 60 -17.35 -1.67 8.59
C MET A 60 -17.14 -0.72 7.41
N GLY A 61 -18.04 0.26 7.26
CA GLY A 61 -18.22 1.10 6.08
C GLY A 61 -16.96 1.86 5.62
N ALA A 62 -17.03 2.38 4.38
CA ALA A 62 -15.98 3.17 3.76
C ALA A 62 -15.67 4.40 4.63
N GLY A 63 -14.62 4.30 5.43
CA GLY A 63 -14.30 5.32 6.40
C GLY A 63 -13.69 6.60 5.83
N GLY A 64 -13.78 7.67 6.61
CA GLY A 64 -13.31 9.01 6.27
C GLY A 64 -11.80 9.11 6.09
N ARG A 65 -11.35 10.22 5.49
CA ARG A 65 -9.93 10.52 5.31
C ARG A 65 -9.38 11.05 6.65
N TYR A 66 -8.30 10.49 7.19
CA TYR A 66 -7.68 10.95 8.46
C TYR A 66 -8.53 10.74 9.73
N GLU A 67 -9.22 9.60 9.85
CA GLU A 67 -10.00 9.25 11.05
C GLU A 67 -9.18 9.19 12.36
N ASP A 68 -7.86 9.04 12.27
CA ASP A 68 -6.91 9.04 13.38
C ASP A 68 -6.45 10.46 13.79
N LEU A 69 -7.02 11.51 13.20
CA LEU A 69 -6.74 12.90 13.52
C LEU A 69 -7.43 13.34 14.83
N PRO A 70 -6.69 13.92 15.80
CA PRO A 70 -7.28 14.43 17.03
C PRO A 70 -8.15 15.66 16.75
N LEU A 71 -9.41 15.62 17.23
CA LEU A 71 -10.37 16.70 17.09
C LEU A 71 -10.54 17.45 18.40
N ALA A 72 -10.38 18.76 18.36
CA ALA A 72 -10.55 19.64 19.52
C ALA A 72 -11.96 20.25 19.57
N ASN A 73 -12.56 20.55 18.42
CA ASN A 73 -13.89 21.16 18.34
C ASN A 73 -14.72 20.64 17.14
N PRO A 74 -16.02 20.97 17.06
CA PRO A 74 -16.90 20.44 16.01
C PRO A 74 -16.56 20.87 14.58
N SER A 75 -15.97 22.05 14.38
CA SER A 75 -15.59 22.51 13.04
C SER A 75 -14.42 21.72 12.46
N ASP A 76 -13.63 21.05 13.29
CA ASP A 76 -12.55 20.16 12.84
C ASP A 76 -13.05 18.98 11.98
N LEU A 77 -14.33 18.61 12.07
CA LEU A 77 -14.93 17.56 11.24
C LEU A 77 -14.86 17.87 9.74
N SER A 78 -14.78 19.16 9.37
CA SER A 78 -14.61 19.60 7.98
C SER A 78 -13.28 19.14 7.36
N PHE A 79 -12.31 18.68 8.16
CA PHE A 79 -11.01 18.22 7.67
C PHE A 79 -10.90 16.69 7.49
N ILE A 80 -11.91 15.92 7.93
CA ILE A 80 -11.90 14.43 7.88
C ILE A 80 -12.94 13.87 6.88
N GLN A 81 -14.06 14.57 6.69
CA GLN A 81 -15.19 14.14 5.85
C GLN A 81 -15.67 15.31 4.98
N ASP A 82 -16.42 15.01 3.90
CA ASP A 82 -17.16 16.06 3.18
C ASP A 82 -18.13 16.72 4.18
N PRO A 83 -17.96 18.03 4.47
CA PRO A 83 -18.68 18.66 5.55
C PRO A 83 -20.18 18.69 5.21
N PRO A 84 -21.08 18.28 6.12
CA PRO A 84 -22.48 18.59 5.96
C PRO A 84 -22.65 20.12 5.92
N SER A 85 -23.64 20.59 5.16
CA SER A 85 -23.84 21.99 4.72
C SER A 85 -23.99 23.06 5.82
N PHE A 86 -23.92 22.68 7.10
CA PHE A 86 -24.13 23.54 8.26
C PHE A 86 -22.88 23.75 9.14
N ILE A 87 -21.70 23.22 8.75
CA ILE A 87 -20.45 23.47 9.48
C ILE A 87 -19.84 24.79 9.01
N GLU A 88 -19.74 25.78 9.90
CA GLU A 88 -19.04 27.03 9.63
C GLU A 88 -17.53 26.80 9.48
N VAL A 89 -16.97 27.21 8.34
CA VAL A 89 -15.53 27.21 8.08
C VAL A 89 -14.90 28.53 8.53
N PRO A 90 -13.66 28.53 9.05
CA PRO A 90 -12.98 29.76 9.47
C PRO A 90 -12.85 30.75 8.30
N SER A 91 -13.15 32.03 8.53
CA SER A 91 -13.06 33.08 7.49
C SER A 91 -11.65 33.29 6.94
N CYS A 92 -10.62 32.96 7.72
CA CYS A 92 -9.21 32.99 7.29
C CYS A 92 -8.78 31.77 6.48
N LEU A 93 -9.64 30.76 6.30
CA LEU A 93 -9.26 29.49 5.68
C LEU A 93 -8.66 29.69 4.29
N GLY A 94 -9.27 30.52 3.43
CA GLY A 94 -8.74 30.76 2.08
C GLY A 94 -7.35 31.42 2.05
N GLU A 95 -7.11 32.40 2.93
CA GLU A 95 -5.80 33.05 3.05
C GLU A 95 -4.75 32.10 3.64
N PHE A 96 -5.16 31.31 4.64
CA PHE A 96 -4.32 30.29 5.27
C PHE A 96 -3.92 29.20 4.29
N GLU A 97 -4.87 28.63 3.54
CA GLU A 97 -4.60 27.59 2.55
C GLU A 97 -3.65 28.07 1.46
N SER A 98 -3.86 29.30 0.98
CA SER A 98 -3.01 29.93 -0.02
C SER A 98 -1.59 30.12 0.51
N SER A 99 -1.47 30.58 1.77
CA SER A 99 -0.19 30.73 2.46
C SER A 99 0.50 29.38 2.69
N CYS A 100 -0.25 28.32 2.96
CA CYS A 100 0.31 26.98 3.13
C CYS A 100 0.90 26.41 1.84
N ARG A 101 0.26 26.67 0.69
CA ARG A 101 0.73 26.18 -0.61
C ARG A 101 1.92 26.99 -1.14
N TRP A 102 1.83 28.32 -1.07
CA TRP A 102 2.71 29.20 -1.85
C TRP A 102 3.45 30.24 -1.00
N GLY A 103 3.09 30.36 0.28
CA GLY A 103 3.63 31.37 1.18
C GLY A 103 4.92 30.94 1.88
N THR A 104 5.27 31.74 2.90
CA THR A 104 6.42 31.54 3.78
C THR A 104 5.96 31.21 5.20
N PRO A 105 6.84 30.63 6.06
CA PRO A 105 6.52 30.42 7.47
C PRO A 105 5.95 31.66 8.17
N LEU A 106 6.52 32.84 7.89
CA LEU A 106 6.07 34.12 8.46
C LEU A 106 4.62 34.46 8.09
N THR A 107 4.20 34.17 6.86
CA THR A 107 2.81 34.42 6.43
C THR A 107 1.82 33.51 7.15
N VAL A 108 2.21 32.24 7.36
CA VAL A 108 1.41 31.26 8.10
C VAL A 108 1.37 31.62 9.59
N GLU A 109 2.51 31.97 10.18
CA GLU A 109 2.63 32.41 11.57
C GLU A 109 1.76 33.61 11.89
N ARG A 110 1.74 34.63 11.02
CA ARG A 110 0.87 35.81 11.18
C ARG A 110 -0.60 35.40 11.24
N ILE A 111 -1.04 34.46 10.40
CA ILE A 111 -2.44 34.02 10.36
C ILE A 111 -2.78 33.18 11.59
N VAL A 112 -1.89 32.25 11.97
CA VAL A 112 -2.01 31.38 13.15
C VAL A 112 -2.01 32.19 14.46
N SER A 113 -1.18 33.23 14.56
CA SER A 113 -1.02 34.05 15.77
C SER A 113 -2.06 35.17 15.92
N SER A 114 -2.63 35.65 14.81
CA SER A 114 -3.57 36.79 14.83
C SER A 114 -5.01 36.42 15.18
N LYS A 115 -5.33 35.13 15.38
CA LYS A 115 -6.71 34.66 15.50
C LYS A 115 -6.97 33.87 16.77
N SER A 116 -8.01 34.29 17.47
CA SER A 116 -8.73 33.51 18.48
C SER A 116 -9.96 32.89 17.81
N PRO A 117 -10.26 31.59 18.02
CA PRO A 117 -9.60 30.67 18.94
C PRO A 117 -8.25 30.14 18.42
N THR A 118 -7.45 29.61 19.35
CA THR A 118 -6.18 28.94 19.06
C THR A 118 -6.36 27.85 17.99
N PRO A 119 -5.44 27.73 17.02
CA PRO A 119 -5.55 26.77 15.94
C PRO A 119 -5.52 25.34 16.50
N THR A 120 -6.45 24.52 16.02
CA THR A 120 -6.57 23.12 16.44
C THR A 120 -5.52 22.24 15.76
N PRO A 121 -5.20 21.07 16.32
CA PRO A 121 -4.36 20.08 15.64
C PRO A 121 -4.88 19.73 14.23
N ALA A 122 -6.20 19.65 14.06
CA ALA A 122 -6.80 19.37 12.76
C ALA A 122 -6.64 20.52 11.76
N PHE A 123 -6.77 21.77 12.20
CA PHE A 123 -6.52 22.94 11.37
C PHE A 123 -5.06 23.01 10.91
N LEU A 124 -4.11 22.77 11.81
CA LEU A 124 -2.68 22.73 11.48
C LEU A 124 -2.34 21.55 10.55
N HIS A 125 -2.95 20.38 10.77
CA HIS A 125 -2.81 19.21 9.89
C HIS A 125 -3.33 19.47 8.47
N HIS A 126 -4.45 20.19 8.33
CA HIS A 126 -4.97 20.59 7.02
C HIS A 126 -3.96 21.46 6.26
N GLY A 127 -3.41 22.47 6.93
CA GLY A 127 -2.33 23.28 6.39
C GLY A 127 -1.11 22.45 6.01
N LEU A 128 -0.74 21.46 6.85
CA LEU A 128 0.39 20.58 6.60
C LEU A 128 0.15 19.76 5.33
N CYS A 129 -1.02 19.15 5.16
CA CYS A 129 -1.36 18.40 3.95
C CYS A 129 -1.23 19.25 2.69
N LEU A 130 -1.62 20.53 2.74
CA LEU A 130 -1.49 21.45 1.61
C LEU A 130 -0.03 21.80 1.32
N ALA A 131 0.77 22.09 2.35
CA ALA A 131 2.19 22.38 2.22
C ALA A 131 2.96 21.18 1.64
N LEU A 132 2.66 19.96 2.12
CA LEU A 132 3.26 18.71 1.62
C LEU A 132 2.93 18.52 0.13
N LYS A 133 1.66 18.63 -0.29
CA LYS A 133 1.27 18.49 -1.71
C LYS A 133 1.92 19.54 -2.60
N ALA A 134 2.10 20.75 -2.09
CA ALA A 134 2.67 21.86 -2.84
C ALA A 134 4.21 21.82 -2.91
N GLY A 135 4.88 20.93 -2.17
CA GLY A 135 6.35 20.92 -2.12
C GLY A 135 6.95 21.98 -1.19
N ASN A 136 6.16 22.61 -0.32
CA ASN A 136 6.59 23.74 0.51
C ASN A 136 7.24 23.25 1.83
N VAL A 137 8.53 22.95 1.74
CA VAL A 137 9.35 22.37 2.82
C VAL A 137 9.38 23.24 4.07
N GLU A 138 9.56 24.55 3.91
CA GLU A 138 9.70 25.47 5.04
C GLU A 138 8.39 25.64 5.82
N VAL A 139 7.26 25.74 5.11
CA VAL A 139 5.96 25.80 5.76
C VAL A 139 5.60 24.47 6.43
N ALA A 140 5.91 23.33 5.80
CA ALA A 140 5.70 22.02 6.41
C ALA A 140 6.48 21.89 7.74
N ARG A 141 7.75 22.31 7.74
CA ARG A 141 8.60 22.35 8.94
C ARG A 141 8.00 23.23 10.04
N TYR A 142 7.56 24.44 9.69
CA TYR A 142 6.92 25.36 10.63
C TYR A 142 5.65 24.77 11.25
N LEU A 143 4.77 24.18 10.43
CA LEU A 143 3.50 23.61 10.91
C LEU A 143 3.74 22.44 11.86
N LEU A 144 4.71 21.57 11.58
CA LEU A 144 5.09 20.48 12.48
C LEU A 144 5.70 21.00 13.80
N ALA A 145 6.57 22.01 13.73
CA ALA A 145 7.12 22.67 14.93
C ALA A 145 6.03 23.34 15.79
N THR A 146 4.94 23.78 15.16
CA THR A 146 3.77 24.38 15.82
C THR A 146 2.78 23.32 16.36
N GLY A 147 3.03 22.03 16.12
CA GLY A 147 2.22 20.93 16.66
C GLY A 147 1.21 20.32 15.69
N ALA A 148 1.37 20.50 14.38
CA ALA A 148 0.61 19.73 13.40
C ALA A 148 0.89 18.21 13.56
N PRO A 149 -0.12 17.36 13.78
CA PRO A 149 0.09 15.93 13.95
C PRO A 149 0.46 15.24 12.63
N ILE A 150 1.35 14.25 12.68
CA ILE A 150 1.59 13.31 11.58
C ILE A 150 0.68 12.08 11.80
N VAL A 151 -0.42 12.01 11.06
CA VAL A 151 -1.35 10.87 11.07
C VAL A 151 -1.01 9.89 9.94
N ARG A 152 -1.62 8.71 9.95
CA ARG A 152 -1.26 7.57 9.09
C ARG A 152 -1.19 7.88 7.60
N ARG A 153 -2.06 8.76 7.10
CA ARG A 153 -2.09 9.17 5.69
C ARG A 153 -1.41 10.52 5.40
N THR A 154 -0.83 11.18 6.41
CA THR A 154 -0.09 12.42 6.19
C THR A 154 1.04 12.25 5.17
N PRO A 155 1.88 11.18 5.22
CA PRO A 155 3.02 11.05 4.31
C PRO A 155 2.62 10.84 2.83
N ASP A 156 1.45 10.26 2.55
CA ASP A 156 0.94 10.05 1.19
C ASP A 156 0.87 11.37 0.39
N ASN A 157 0.65 12.49 1.08
CA ASN A 157 0.58 13.81 0.47
C ASN A 157 1.91 14.25 -0.18
N ILE A 158 3.05 13.72 0.30
CA ILE A 158 4.37 14.02 -0.28
C ILE A 158 4.51 13.41 -1.67
N LEU A 159 3.89 12.25 -1.92
CA LEU A 159 3.96 11.57 -3.22
C LEU A 159 3.26 12.36 -4.34
N LEU A 160 2.43 13.35 -3.97
CA LEU A 160 1.78 14.28 -4.90
C LEU A 160 2.62 15.52 -5.22
N ALA A 161 3.71 15.76 -4.47
CA ALA A 161 4.63 16.87 -4.72
C ALA A 161 5.56 16.57 -5.91
N SER A 162 6.23 17.61 -6.41
CA SER A 162 7.26 17.45 -7.44
C SER A 162 8.42 16.59 -6.93
N VAL A 163 9.00 15.79 -7.82
CA VAL A 163 10.01 14.76 -7.50
C VAL A 163 11.21 15.32 -6.73
N ASP A 164 11.64 16.54 -7.05
CA ASP A 164 12.74 17.25 -6.40
C ASP A 164 12.43 17.70 -4.96
N ARG A 165 11.15 17.74 -4.57
CA ARG A 165 10.70 18.15 -3.23
C ARG A 165 10.39 16.98 -2.31
N GLN A 166 10.26 15.76 -2.84
CA GLN A 166 9.84 14.60 -2.05
C GLN A 166 10.82 14.26 -0.93
N ILE A 167 12.12 14.14 -1.24
CA ILE A 167 13.15 13.81 -0.24
C ILE A 167 13.22 14.88 0.87
N PRO A 168 13.35 16.19 0.58
CA PRO A 168 13.33 17.23 1.62
C PRO A 168 12.08 17.21 2.52
N LEU A 169 10.91 16.89 1.96
CA LEU A 169 9.68 16.77 2.75
C LEU A 169 9.68 15.53 3.65
N PHE A 170 10.21 14.40 3.18
CA PHE A 170 10.37 13.22 4.03
C PHE A 170 11.41 13.42 5.13
N GLU A 171 12.49 14.16 4.87
CA GLU A 171 13.45 14.56 5.91
C GLU A 171 12.79 15.40 7.00
N VAL A 172 11.89 16.31 6.62
CA VAL A 172 11.07 17.08 7.57
C VAL A 172 10.18 16.16 8.41
N LEU A 173 9.42 15.23 7.80
CA LEU A 173 8.60 14.28 8.58
C LEU A 173 9.46 13.40 9.49
N PHE A 174 10.63 12.96 9.01
CA PHE A 174 11.55 12.11 9.74
C PHE A 174 12.10 12.80 10.99
N ALA A 175 12.48 14.07 10.86
CA ALA A 175 12.90 14.91 12.01
C ALA A 175 11.81 15.08 13.07
N HIS A 176 10.54 14.90 12.69
CA HIS A 176 9.36 14.99 13.56
C HIS A 176 8.78 13.62 13.95
N GLY A 177 9.59 12.55 13.88
CA GLY A 177 9.27 11.23 14.46
C GLY A 177 8.51 10.28 13.54
N TRP A 178 8.26 10.65 12.28
CA TRP A 178 7.82 9.68 11.27
C TRP A 178 8.99 8.80 10.82
N THR A 179 8.73 7.54 10.46
CA THR A 179 9.76 6.64 9.92
C THR A 179 9.25 5.95 8.67
N PRO A 180 10.12 5.45 7.77
CA PRO A 180 9.70 4.66 6.61
C PRO A 180 8.85 3.41 6.95
N ASN A 181 8.94 2.92 8.19
CA ASN A 181 8.18 1.77 8.70
C ASN A 181 6.88 2.16 9.42
N SER A 182 6.58 3.47 9.56
CA SER A 182 5.36 3.94 10.18
C SER A 182 4.14 3.45 9.39
N PRO A 183 3.19 2.75 10.04
CA PRO A 183 2.10 2.11 9.32
C PRO A 183 1.03 3.11 8.90
N ALA A 184 0.65 3.07 7.62
CA ALA A 184 -0.55 3.67 7.09
C ALA A 184 -1.81 2.85 7.47
N GLU A 185 -2.94 3.08 6.79
CA GLU A 185 -4.14 2.27 6.99
C GLU A 185 -3.85 0.78 6.71
N HIS A 186 -4.42 -0.09 7.54
CA HIS A 186 -4.26 -1.54 7.51
C HIS A 186 -2.80 -2.01 7.64
N GLY A 187 -1.94 -1.23 8.29
CA GLY A 187 -0.54 -1.59 8.46
C GLY A 187 0.31 -1.46 7.19
N ALA A 188 -0.22 -0.88 6.11
CA ALA A 188 0.59 -0.66 4.91
C ALA A 188 1.80 0.23 5.22
N VAL A 189 2.92 0.02 4.54
CA VAL A 189 4.07 0.94 4.57
C VAL A 189 4.21 1.63 3.22
N LEU A 190 4.89 2.77 3.18
CA LEU A 190 5.03 3.56 1.94
C LEU A 190 6.05 3.01 0.95
N LEU A 191 6.91 2.07 1.37
CA LEU A 191 7.99 1.56 0.55
C LEU A 191 7.56 1.02 -0.84
N PRO A 192 6.45 0.24 -0.98
CA PRO A 192 5.96 -0.17 -2.30
C PRO A 192 5.54 1.00 -3.21
N SER A 193 5.15 2.14 -2.65
CA SER A 193 4.66 3.31 -3.39
C SER A 193 5.78 4.20 -3.94
N VAL A 194 7.04 3.98 -3.53
CA VAL A 194 8.19 4.80 -3.97
C VAL A 194 9.08 4.10 -5.01
N LEU A 195 8.69 2.92 -5.50
CA LEU A 195 9.52 2.11 -6.40
C LEU A 195 9.87 2.81 -7.72
N THR A 196 8.97 3.64 -8.25
CA THR A 196 9.15 4.35 -9.52
C THR A 196 10.18 5.48 -9.46
N ASN A 197 10.65 5.84 -8.26
CA ASN A 197 11.66 6.86 -8.03
C ASN A 197 12.84 6.23 -7.27
N HIS A 198 13.85 5.75 -8.00
CA HIS A 198 15.00 5.07 -7.38
C HIS A 198 15.80 5.94 -6.41
N ALA A 199 15.83 7.26 -6.60
CA ALA A 199 16.49 8.15 -5.64
C ALA A 199 15.74 8.15 -4.30
N LEU A 200 14.41 8.23 -4.35
CA LEU A 200 13.58 8.16 -3.16
C LEU A 200 13.61 6.76 -2.53
N LEU A 201 13.60 5.69 -3.34
CA LEU A 201 13.75 4.32 -2.86
C LEU A 201 15.06 4.13 -2.09
N ARG A 202 16.20 4.60 -2.65
CA ARG A 202 17.49 4.57 -1.95
C ARG A 202 17.46 5.34 -0.64
N TRP A 203 16.83 6.52 -0.62
CA TRP A 203 16.67 7.27 0.61
C TRP A 203 15.87 6.48 1.66
N PHE A 204 14.73 5.89 1.27
CA PHE A 204 13.91 5.07 2.18
C PHE A 204 14.72 3.90 2.77
N LEU A 205 15.43 3.15 1.93
CA LEU A 205 16.24 2.02 2.38
C LEU A 205 17.40 2.48 3.28
N ALA A 206 18.07 3.59 2.96
CA ALA A 206 19.12 4.17 3.80
C ALA A 206 18.60 4.64 5.17
N HIS A 207 17.30 4.93 5.28
CA HIS A 207 16.63 5.32 6.53
C HIS A 207 15.88 4.15 7.19
N GLY A 208 16.29 2.91 6.90
CA GLY A 208 15.83 1.71 7.62
C GLY A 208 14.45 1.19 7.20
N ALA A 209 13.98 1.52 6.01
CA ALA A 209 12.76 0.92 5.46
C ALA A 209 12.94 -0.61 5.36
N ASN A 210 12.05 -1.37 5.99
CA ASN A 210 12.08 -2.83 5.96
C ASN A 210 11.26 -3.36 4.77
N PRO A 211 11.88 -4.03 3.80
CA PRO A 211 11.20 -4.52 2.60
C PRO A 211 10.23 -5.67 2.86
N ASN A 212 10.25 -6.25 4.05
CA ASN A 212 9.37 -7.35 4.44
C ASN A 212 8.06 -6.88 5.08
N LEU A 213 7.85 -5.56 5.18
CA LEU A 213 6.61 -5.01 5.73
C LEU A 213 5.51 -4.91 4.68
N GLY A 214 4.28 -5.14 5.10
CA GLY A 214 3.13 -5.01 4.21
C GLY A 214 1.79 -4.88 4.90
N LYS A 215 0.76 -4.65 4.08
CA LYS A 215 -0.62 -4.52 4.51
C LYS A 215 -1.13 -5.82 5.13
N GLN A 216 -1.84 -5.71 6.24
CA GLN A 216 -2.62 -6.80 6.84
C GLN A 216 -4.12 -6.65 6.52
N GLN A 217 -4.90 -7.71 6.70
CA GLN A 217 -6.34 -7.69 6.39
C GLN A 217 -7.24 -7.54 7.62
N GLU A 218 -6.70 -7.73 8.82
CA GLU A 218 -7.50 -7.86 10.04
C GLU A 218 -7.90 -6.52 10.67
N TYR A 219 -6.95 -5.59 10.82
CA TYR A 219 -7.22 -4.33 11.54
C TYR A 219 -6.82 -3.10 10.73
N ARG A 220 -7.79 -2.20 10.54
CA ARG A 220 -7.60 -0.92 9.84
C ARG A 220 -6.53 -0.02 10.49
N TYR A 221 -6.35 -0.09 11.81
CA TYR A 221 -5.35 0.68 12.56
C TYR A 221 -4.26 -0.18 13.19
N GLY A 222 -4.04 -1.39 12.66
CA GLY A 222 -2.97 -2.27 13.12
C GLY A 222 -1.57 -1.87 12.65
N GLY A 223 -0.59 -2.64 13.11
CA GLY A 223 0.79 -2.58 12.63
C GLY A 223 0.94 -3.30 11.28
N PRO A 224 2.12 -3.19 10.66
CA PRO A 224 2.42 -3.90 9.42
C PRO A 224 2.57 -5.41 9.68
N ARG A 225 2.17 -6.20 8.69
CA ARG A 225 2.60 -7.60 8.59
C ARG A 225 4.10 -7.64 8.33
N THR A 226 4.83 -8.59 8.91
CA THR A 226 6.30 -8.62 8.93
C THR A 226 6.95 -9.62 7.96
N ASP A 227 6.13 -10.49 7.37
CA ASP A 227 6.50 -11.53 6.39
C ASP A 227 5.86 -11.24 5.02
N SER A 228 5.83 -9.97 4.62
CA SER A 228 5.27 -9.56 3.33
C SER A 228 6.34 -9.50 2.24
N CYS A 229 6.00 -9.91 1.01
CA CYS A 229 6.85 -9.73 -0.17
C CYS A 229 6.35 -8.60 -1.09
N SER A 230 5.58 -7.64 -0.55
CA SER A 230 4.75 -6.74 -1.36
C SER A 230 5.56 -5.81 -2.26
N VAL A 231 6.66 -5.26 -1.73
CA VAL A 231 7.56 -4.38 -2.47
C VAL A 231 8.31 -5.12 -3.58
N LEU A 232 8.81 -6.34 -3.29
CA LEU A 232 9.56 -7.12 -4.26
C LEU A 232 8.65 -7.67 -5.36
N GLU A 233 7.44 -8.13 -5.03
CA GLU A 233 6.43 -8.50 -6.02
C GLU A 233 5.99 -7.31 -6.88
N ALA A 234 5.92 -6.10 -6.32
CA ALA A 234 5.61 -4.90 -7.08
C ALA A 234 6.72 -4.52 -8.06
N ALA A 235 8.00 -4.58 -7.65
CA ALA A 235 9.14 -4.36 -8.52
C ALA A 235 9.22 -5.42 -9.64
N ALA A 236 9.02 -6.69 -9.27
CA ALA A 236 9.01 -7.83 -10.19
C ALA A 236 7.93 -7.69 -11.27
N ARG A 237 6.70 -7.32 -10.89
CA ARG A 237 5.59 -7.10 -11.83
C ARG A 237 5.85 -5.94 -12.79
N GLN A 238 6.53 -4.89 -12.33
CA GLN A 238 6.88 -3.74 -13.18
C GLN A 238 8.05 -4.06 -14.14
N GLY A 239 8.83 -5.10 -13.88
CA GLY A 239 10.07 -5.36 -14.61
C GLY A 239 11.23 -4.46 -14.16
N ASP A 240 11.11 -3.83 -12.98
CA ASP A 240 12.11 -2.88 -12.49
C ASP A 240 13.26 -3.63 -11.78
N VAL A 241 14.30 -3.92 -12.56
CA VAL A 241 15.49 -4.68 -12.12
C VAL A 241 16.25 -3.95 -11.01
N GLU A 242 16.39 -2.62 -11.13
CA GLU A 242 17.16 -1.84 -10.16
C GLU A 242 16.41 -1.73 -8.84
N ALA A 243 15.10 -1.47 -8.87
CA ALA A 243 14.30 -1.50 -7.65
C ALA A 243 14.31 -2.89 -6.99
N ALA A 244 14.17 -3.97 -7.77
CA ALA A 244 14.25 -5.33 -7.27
C ALA A 244 15.61 -5.63 -6.62
N ARG A 245 16.72 -5.21 -7.26
CA ARG A 245 18.06 -5.34 -6.71
C ARG A 245 18.19 -4.60 -5.40
N LEU A 246 17.78 -3.34 -5.35
CA LEU A 246 17.88 -2.52 -4.14
C LEU A 246 17.13 -3.11 -2.95
N VAL A 247 15.90 -3.59 -3.16
CA VAL A 247 15.12 -4.17 -2.05
C VAL A 247 15.66 -5.55 -1.62
N LEU A 248 16.18 -6.35 -2.55
CA LEU A 248 16.84 -7.62 -2.23
C LEU A 248 18.14 -7.38 -1.44
N ASP A 249 18.94 -6.41 -1.86
CA ASP A 249 20.19 -6.02 -1.18
C ASP A 249 19.89 -5.42 0.21
N ALA A 250 18.70 -4.83 0.40
CA ALA A 250 18.18 -4.38 1.69
C ALA A 250 17.51 -5.49 2.54
N GLY A 251 17.59 -6.75 2.12
CA GLY A 251 17.12 -7.90 2.91
C GLY A 251 15.67 -8.33 2.65
N ALA A 252 15.11 -8.05 1.47
CA ALA A 252 13.83 -8.63 1.07
C ALA A 252 13.94 -10.15 0.98
N VAL A 253 13.04 -10.87 1.65
CA VAL A 253 13.02 -12.34 1.68
C VAL A 253 12.10 -12.85 0.58
N ILE A 254 12.67 -13.53 -0.42
CA ILE A 254 11.92 -14.12 -1.55
C ILE A 254 10.85 -15.10 -1.04
N GLU A 255 11.15 -15.86 0.01
CA GLU A 255 10.25 -16.86 0.59
C GLU A 255 8.94 -16.30 1.15
N ASN A 256 8.88 -14.99 1.47
CA ASN A 256 7.68 -14.32 1.98
C ASN A 256 6.55 -14.21 0.94
N GLY A 257 6.82 -14.51 -0.33
CA GLY A 257 5.81 -14.43 -1.38
C GLY A 257 6.27 -15.08 -2.68
N PHE A 258 5.76 -14.56 -3.79
CA PHE A 258 5.91 -15.17 -5.11
C PHE A 258 6.34 -14.13 -6.17
N PRO A 259 7.49 -13.47 -6.00
CA PRO A 259 7.92 -12.41 -6.91
C PRO A 259 8.15 -12.91 -8.35
N LEU A 260 8.64 -14.15 -8.53
CA LEU A 260 8.77 -14.74 -9.87
C LEU A 260 7.41 -14.92 -10.55
N HIS A 261 6.38 -15.30 -9.79
CA HIS A 261 5.01 -15.42 -10.29
C HIS A 261 4.46 -14.04 -10.65
N ALA A 262 4.73 -13.02 -9.83
CA ALA A 262 4.32 -11.64 -10.12
C ALA A 262 4.96 -11.09 -11.40
N ALA A 263 6.25 -11.38 -11.64
CA ALA A 263 6.92 -11.03 -12.89
C ALA A 263 6.35 -11.81 -14.08
N ALA A 264 6.06 -13.11 -13.94
CA ALA A 264 5.49 -13.95 -14.98
C ALA A 264 4.03 -13.57 -15.33
N ALA A 265 3.25 -13.16 -14.34
CA ALA A 265 1.85 -12.76 -14.48
C ALA A 265 1.66 -11.33 -14.98
N ALA A 266 2.74 -10.54 -15.16
CA ALA A 266 2.60 -9.13 -15.52
C ALA A 266 1.87 -8.95 -16.86
N LEU A 267 0.92 -8.02 -16.89
CA LEU A 267 0.05 -7.73 -18.03
C LEU A 267 0.23 -6.28 -18.49
N PRO A 268 0.07 -5.99 -19.80
CA PRO A 268 -0.03 -4.62 -20.28
C PRO A 268 -1.17 -3.84 -19.61
N SER A 269 -1.03 -2.52 -19.54
CA SER A 269 -2.08 -1.66 -18.98
C SER A 269 -3.41 -1.88 -19.70
N GLY A 270 -4.50 -2.05 -18.93
CA GLY A 270 -5.85 -2.29 -19.44
C GLY A 270 -6.14 -3.72 -19.91
N ALA A 271 -5.16 -4.63 -19.92
CA ALA A 271 -5.41 -6.03 -20.27
C ALA A 271 -6.08 -6.79 -19.11
N ASN A 272 -7.02 -7.67 -19.44
CA ASN A 272 -7.68 -8.56 -18.49
C ASN A 272 -7.80 -9.98 -19.07
N PRO A 273 -7.05 -10.97 -18.54
CA PRO A 273 -7.05 -12.34 -19.04
C PRO A 273 -8.39 -13.08 -18.83
N HIS A 274 -9.28 -12.54 -17.99
CA HIS A 274 -10.61 -13.09 -17.77
C HIS A 274 -11.66 -12.60 -18.78
N VAL A 275 -11.37 -11.51 -19.51
CA VAL A 275 -12.30 -10.94 -20.51
C VAL A 275 -11.98 -11.46 -21.90
N GLY A 276 -10.70 -11.68 -22.20
CA GLY A 276 -10.26 -12.17 -23.49
C GLY A 276 -8.80 -12.58 -23.46
N ARG A 277 -8.36 -13.17 -24.58
CA ARG A 277 -6.97 -13.53 -24.79
C ARG A 277 -6.09 -12.29 -24.74
N VAL A 278 -5.05 -12.34 -23.92
CA VAL A 278 -4.04 -11.28 -23.84
C VAL A 278 -2.93 -11.61 -24.83
N THR A 279 -2.54 -10.61 -25.61
CA THR A 279 -1.41 -10.72 -26.55
C THR A 279 -0.49 -9.52 -26.29
N PRO A 280 0.45 -9.61 -25.33
CA PRO A 280 1.38 -8.52 -25.05
C PRO A 280 2.31 -8.27 -26.25
N SER A 281 2.84 -7.05 -26.38
CA SER A 281 3.91 -6.82 -27.37
C SER A 281 5.16 -7.63 -26.97
N LYS A 282 5.98 -8.00 -27.95
CA LYS A 282 7.21 -8.74 -27.71
C LYS A 282 8.17 -7.95 -26.79
N GLU A 283 8.23 -6.63 -26.94
CA GLU A 283 9.02 -5.74 -26.09
C GLU A 283 8.51 -5.75 -24.65
N PHE A 284 7.18 -5.69 -24.46
CA PHE A 284 6.56 -5.78 -23.13
C PHE A 284 6.89 -7.13 -22.49
N ASP A 285 6.80 -8.23 -23.23
CA ASP A 285 7.06 -9.57 -22.72
C ASP A 285 8.52 -9.73 -22.27
N ILE A 286 9.47 -9.41 -23.15
CA ILE A 286 10.91 -9.52 -22.90
C ILE A 286 11.36 -8.65 -21.72
N SER A 287 10.75 -7.48 -21.52
CA SER A 287 11.18 -6.55 -20.47
C SER A 287 11.05 -7.07 -19.03
N ARG A 288 10.44 -8.23 -18.80
CA ARG A 288 10.30 -8.87 -17.46
C ARG A 288 11.37 -9.93 -17.23
N ILE A 289 11.97 -10.45 -18.31
CA ILE A 289 13.01 -11.48 -18.24
C ILE A 289 14.20 -11.04 -17.36
N PRO A 290 14.73 -9.81 -17.46
CA PRO A 290 15.84 -9.38 -16.61
C PRO A 290 15.54 -9.44 -15.11
N VAL A 291 14.32 -9.09 -14.67
CA VAL A 291 13.96 -9.21 -13.25
C VAL A 291 13.70 -10.65 -12.84
N MET A 292 13.15 -11.49 -13.73
CA MET A 292 12.99 -12.93 -13.50
C MET A 292 14.36 -13.60 -13.31
N ALA A 293 15.34 -13.26 -14.16
CA ALA A 293 16.71 -13.74 -14.05
C ALA A 293 17.35 -13.34 -12.72
N LEU A 294 17.22 -12.06 -12.32
CA LEU A 294 17.69 -11.60 -11.01
C LEU A 294 17.04 -12.38 -9.86
N LEU A 295 15.73 -12.63 -9.91
CA LEU A 295 15.03 -13.37 -8.85
C LEU A 295 15.55 -14.80 -8.74
N VAL A 296 15.73 -15.50 -9.86
CA VAL A 296 16.27 -16.87 -9.88
C VAL A 296 17.72 -16.91 -9.42
N GLU A 297 18.56 -15.96 -9.86
CA GLU A 297 19.94 -15.78 -9.36
C GLU A 297 19.98 -15.62 -7.83
N ARG A 298 18.96 -14.96 -7.28
CA ARG A 298 18.82 -14.70 -5.84
C ARG A 298 18.07 -15.81 -5.09
N GLY A 299 17.79 -16.93 -5.74
CA GLY A 299 17.26 -18.15 -5.11
C GLY A 299 15.77 -18.38 -5.27
N ALA A 300 15.07 -17.66 -6.15
CA ALA A 300 13.68 -17.97 -6.46
C ALA A 300 13.57 -19.32 -7.17
N ASP A 301 12.81 -20.25 -6.60
CA ASP A 301 12.51 -21.55 -7.21
C ASP A 301 11.53 -21.39 -8.39
N VAL A 302 11.99 -21.81 -9.56
CA VAL A 302 11.28 -21.75 -10.85
C VAL A 302 10.01 -22.62 -10.85
N ASN A 303 10.02 -23.73 -10.09
CA ASN A 303 8.90 -24.65 -9.96
C ASN A 303 8.18 -24.51 -8.62
N ARG A 304 8.32 -23.37 -7.92
CA ARG A 304 7.62 -23.15 -6.66
C ARG A 304 6.11 -23.11 -6.88
N LEU A 305 5.37 -23.90 -6.11
CA LEU A 305 3.91 -23.88 -6.15
C LEU A 305 3.38 -22.70 -5.32
N GLN A 306 2.63 -21.81 -5.96
CA GLN A 306 1.75 -20.88 -5.26
C GLN A 306 0.48 -21.64 -4.81
N GLY A 307 0.51 -22.12 -3.56
CA GLY A 307 -0.62 -22.86 -2.96
C GLY A 307 -1.91 -22.01 -2.86
N PRO A 308 -3.07 -22.64 -2.58
CA PRO A 308 -4.34 -21.92 -2.49
C PRO A 308 -4.28 -20.86 -1.40
N GLN A 309 -4.41 -19.59 -1.79
CA GLN A 309 -4.57 -18.48 -0.86
C GLN A 309 -6.03 -18.43 -0.41
N THR A 310 -6.27 -18.12 0.87
CA THR A 310 -7.61 -17.92 1.41
C THR A 310 -8.37 -16.89 0.57
N GLY A 311 -9.42 -17.33 -0.12
CA GLY A 311 -10.39 -16.46 -0.78
C GLY A 311 -10.10 -16.02 -2.21
N ASN A 312 -8.92 -16.29 -2.80
CA ASN A 312 -8.63 -15.93 -4.20
C ASN A 312 -8.06 -17.09 -5.01
N MET A 313 -8.62 -17.28 -6.21
CA MET A 313 -8.11 -18.18 -7.23
C MET A 313 -6.82 -17.60 -7.85
N VAL A 314 -5.64 -17.97 -7.34
CA VAL A 314 -4.35 -17.65 -7.98
C VAL A 314 -3.78 -18.86 -8.76
N PRO A 315 -3.35 -18.68 -10.03
CA PRO A 315 -2.75 -19.76 -10.82
C PRO A 315 -1.44 -20.27 -10.20
N GLY A 316 -1.22 -21.59 -10.28
CA GLY A 316 -0.15 -22.33 -9.60
C GLY A 316 1.27 -21.83 -9.89
N TYR A 317 1.98 -22.47 -10.82
CA TYR A 317 3.40 -22.21 -11.09
C TYR A 317 3.64 -20.95 -11.93
N ALA A 318 4.83 -20.35 -11.85
CA ALA A 318 5.20 -19.18 -12.64
C ALA A 318 5.00 -19.37 -14.16
N ILE A 319 5.24 -20.57 -14.68
CA ILE A 319 5.00 -20.89 -16.10
C ILE A 319 3.51 -20.87 -16.48
N VAL A 320 2.61 -21.27 -15.57
CA VAL A 320 1.16 -21.15 -15.79
C VAL A 320 0.75 -19.69 -15.88
N GLN A 321 1.31 -18.84 -15.01
CA GLN A 321 1.05 -17.39 -15.02
C GLN A 321 1.49 -16.74 -16.34
N ALA A 322 2.66 -17.09 -16.85
CA ALA A 322 3.16 -16.59 -18.13
C ALA A 322 2.25 -17.03 -19.30
N VAL A 323 1.77 -18.28 -19.31
CA VAL A 323 0.81 -18.75 -20.33
C VAL A 323 -0.50 -17.94 -20.28
N MET A 324 -1.06 -17.72 -19.09
CA MET A 324 -2.28 -16.92 -18.92
C MET A 324 -2.10 -15.46 -19.32
N ALA A 325 -0.89 -14.92 -19.17
CA ALA A 325 -0.52 -13.58 -19.63
C ALA A 325 -0.25 -13.50 -21.14
N GLY A 326 -0.30 -14.63 -21.88
CA GLY A 326 0.02 -14.69 -23.31
C GLY A 326 1.50 -14.45 -23.61
N ALA A 327 2.37 -14.69 -22.64
CA ALA A 327 3.74 -14.24 -22.58
C ALA A 327 4.74 -15.28 -23.12
N VAL A 328 4.79 -15.42 -24.44
CA VAL A 328 5.57 -16.47 -25.14
C VAL A 328 7.05 -16.45 -24.77
N GLU A 329 7.69 -15.28 -24.73
CA GLU A 329 9.13 -15.16 -24.46
C GLU A 329 9.45 -15.44 -22.99
N ARG A 330 8.56 -15.05 -22.06
CA ARG A 330 8.68 -15.46 -20.65
C ARG A 330 8.50 -16.96 -20.47
N VAL A 331 7.60 -17.60 -21.22
CA VAL A 331 7.44 -19.07 -21.20
C VAL A 331 8.69 -19.76 -21.72
N ARG A 332 9.25 -19.31 -22.86
CA ARG A 332 10.51 -19.83 -23.39
C ARG A 332 11.63 -19.74 -22.36
N TRP A 333 11.79 -18.56 -21.76
CA TRP A 333 12.81 -18.35 -20.74
C TRP A 333 12.61 -19.27 -19.53
N LEU A 334 11.39 -19.44 -19.04
CA LEU A 334 11.09 -20.35 -17.92
C LEU A 334 11.43 -21.80 -18.25
N LEU A 335 11.10 -22.28 -19.45
CA LEU A 335 11.44 -23.63 -19.93
C LEU A 335 12.95 -23.86 -19.99
N ASP A 336 13.69 -22.88 -20.51
CA ASP A 336 15.16 -22.92 -20.57
C ASP A 336 15.76 -23.07 -19.16
N HIS A 337 15.12 -22.44 -18.16
CA HIS A 337 15.50 -22.49 -16.74
C HIS A 337 14.84 -23.63 -15.96
N GLY A 338 14.26 -24.61 -16.65
CA GLY A 338 13.79 -25.87 -16.04
C GLY A 338 12.38 -25.81 -15.44
N ALA A 339 11.56 -24.82 -15.80
CA ALA A 339 10.14 -24.81 -15.44
C ALA A 339 9.41 -25.95 -16.14
N ASP A 340 8.81 -26.87 -15.40
CA ASP A 340 8.09 -28.00 -15.98
C ASP A 340 6.61 -27.63 -16.29
N PRO A 341 6.20 -27.58 -17.57
CA PRO A 341 4.88 -27.20 -18.05
C PRO A 341 3.86 -28.33 -17.87
N THR A 342 4.29 -29.53 -17.46
CA THR A 342 3.43 -30.69 -17.21
C THR A 342 2.94 -30.76 -15.77
N ILE A 343 3.63 -30.09 -14.82
CA ILE A 343 3.22 -30.08 -13.42
C ILE A 343 1.85 -29.44 -13.28
N ARG A 344 0.91 -30.18 -12.68
CA ARG A 344 -0.47 -29.74 -12.49
C ARG A 344 -0.59 -28.92 -11.21
N GLY A 345 -1.08 -27.69 -11.35
CA GLY A 345 -1.63 -26.92 -10.25
C GLY A 345 -3.11 -27.25 -10.02
N PRO A 346 -3.80 -26.52 -9.11
CA PRO A 346 -5.22 -26.75 -8.81
C PRO A 346 -6.18 -26.73 -10.02
N TRP A 347 -5.81 -26.10 -11.13
CA TRP A 347 -6.66 -25.94 -12.32
C TRP A 347 -6.03 -26.43 -13.62
N GLY A 348 -4.89 -27.11 -13.53
CA GLY A 348 -4.19 -27.66 -14.69
C GLY A 348 -2.71 -27.26 -14.75
N SER A 349 -2.03 -27.81 -15.74
CA SER A 349 -0.63 -27.54 -16.07
C SER A 349 -0.50 -26.45 -17.14
N ALA A 350 0.70 -25.91 -17.36
CA ALA A 350 0.91 -24.91 -18.40
C ALA A 350 0.58 -25.45 -19.80
N LEU A 351 0.84 -26.75 -20.05
CA LEU A 351 0.44 -27.45 -21.26
C LEU A 351 -1.08 -27.40 -21.46
N GLU A 352 -1.87 -27.77 -20.44
CA GLU A 352 -3.34 -27.74 -20.52
C GLU A 352 -3.88 -26.32 -20.78
N TYR A 353 -3.30 -25.31 -20.13
CA TYR A 353 -3.67 -23.91 -20.35
C TYR A 353 -3.33 -23.45 -21.77
N ALA A 354 -2.15 -23.80 -22.29
CA ALA A 354 -1.75 -23.44 -23.64
C ALA A 354 -2.64 -24.10 -24.71
N SER A 355 -3.04 -25.36 -24.52
CA SER A 355 -4.01 -26.01 -25.41
C SER A 355 -5.35 -25.26 -25.43
N LYS A 356 -5.88 -24.89 -24.26
CA LYS A 356 -7.20 -24.23 -24.12
C LYS A 356 -7.22 -22.78 -24.58
N MET A 357 -6.19 -21.99 -24.26
CA MET A 357 -6.19 -20.53 -24.45
C MET A 357 -4.90 -19.94 -25.03
N GLY A 358 -3.84 -20.74 -25.24
CA GLY A 358 -2.58 -20.29 -25.83
C GLY A 358 -2.67 -20.03 -27.33
N SER A 359 -1.82 -19.15 -27.86
CA SER A 359 -1.65 -18.94 -29.31
C SER A 359 -1.02 -20.18 -29.95
N GLU A 360 -1.06 -20.30 -31.28
CA GLU A 360 -0.32 -21.39 -31.94
C GLU A 360 1.15 -21.37 -31.56
N GLU A 361 1.77 -20.18 -31.55
CA GLU A 361 3.15 -20.00 -31.11
C GLU A 361 3.36 -20.48 -29.67
N MET A 362 2.47 -20.14 -28.73
CA MET A 362 2.56 -20.60 -27.34
C MET A 362 2.51 -22.13 -27.23
N ARG A 363 1.64 -22.78 -28.02
CA ARG A 363 1.53 -24.25 -28.03
C ARG A 363 2.78 -24.89 -28.57
N THR A 364 3.32 -24.36 -29.68
CA THR A 364 4.57 -24.82 -30.25
C THR A 364 5.72 -24.69 -29.24
N VAL A 365 5.87 -23.54 -28.59
CA VAL A 365 6.94 -23.31 -27.60
C VAL A 365 6.88 -24.30 -26.43
N ILE A 366 5.67 -24.61 -25.93
CA ILE A 366 5.53 -25.59 -24.86
C ILE A 366 5.83 -27.01 -25.36
N GLN A 367 5.36 -27.38 -26.55
CA GLN A 367 5.62 -28.71 -27.11
C GLN A 367 7.12 -28.91 -27.34
N ASP A 368 7.78 -27.94 -27.98
CA ASP A 368 9.23 -27.95 -28.21
C ASP A 368 10.00 -28.07 -26.87
N GLY A 369 9.54 -27.38 -25.83
CA GLY A 369 10.14 -27.45 -24.49
C GLY A 369 10.01 -28.82 -23.83
N ILE A 370 8.86 -29.49 -24.01
CA ILE A 370 8.63 -30.86 -23.53
C ILE A 370 9.55 -31.84 -24.27
N ASP A 371 9.59 -31.74 -25.60
CA ASP A 371 10.37 -32.62 -26.46
C ASP A 371 11.88 -32.46 -26.19
N ALA A 372 12.35 -31.24 -25.94
CA ALA A 372 13.75 -30.97 -25.64
C ALA A 372 14.22 -31.53 -24.28
N LYS A 373 13.31 -31.64 -23.29
CA LYS A 373 13.66 -32.06 -21.91
C LYS A 373 13.14 -33.45 -21.53
N ASN A 374 12.53 -34.19 -22.46
CA ASN A 374 11.92 -35.51 -22.24
C ASN A 374 10.97 -35.53 -21.03
N TRP A 375 10.19 -34.48 -20.83
CA TRP A 375 9.21 -34.48 -19.74
C TRP A 375 8.10 -35.46 -20.06
N ILE A 376 8.01 -36.53 -19.27
CA ILE A 376 7.00 -37.56 -19.45
C ILE A 376 5.69 -37.00 -18.91
N PRO A 377 4.60 -36.91 -19.71
CA PRO A 377 3.30 -36.52 -19.19
C PRO A 377 2.86 -37.54 -18.14
N GLY A 378 2.76 -37.09 -16.89
CA GLY A 378 2.33 -37.90 -15.75
C GLY A 378 0.83 -38.13 -15.69
#